data_AF-A0A7Y2BL91-F1
#
_entry.id   AF-A0A7Y2BL91-F1
#
_cell.length_a   1.000
_cell.length_b   1.000
_cell.length_c   1.000
_cell.angle_alpha   90.00
_cell.angle_beta   90.00
_cell.angle_gamma   90.00
#
_symmetry.space_group_name_H-M   'P 1'
#
loop_
_entity.id
_entity.type
_entity.pdbx_description
1 polymer ?
#
loop_
_entity_poly.entity_id
_entity_poly.type
_entity_poly.pdbx_seq_one_letter_code
_entity_poly.pdbx_strand_id
1 'polypeptide(L)'
;MPSTARPNTIVLLSMGYDSLSTWHQLGRPAAVYFDVGSQYTDPEVDRYHRLRTAFPQLLPVQDMRWLGRQERHDRWVPLRNLVMTVAAAALGYDDIVMSAPSDWAPDKRLTFTFATSLTLRIAQPGVGYRVRRPFSHWTKAKLIAATPPKLLEEYAYSCYEGTEPPCGRCAACGRAIIAHLAAGREPPTELRPGLSFGELMDLRRGRTNGSRLAEASRMRPGELVYVPLRGWELLRAWDAYRRRPV
;
A
#
# COMPACT_ATOMS: atom_id res chain seq x y z
N MET A 1 -34.63 -7.35 12.61
CA MET A 1 -33.56 -8.37 12.67
C MET A 1 -32.35 -7.81 11.94
N PRO A 2 -31.14 -7.82 12.50
CA PRO A 2 -29.97 -7.44 11.73
C PRO A 2 -29.81 -8.45 10.60
N SER A 3 -29.84 -7.95 9.36
CA SER A 3 -29.67 -8.74 8.15
C SER A 3 -28.40 -9.60 8.26
N THR A 4 -28.55 -10.91 8.09
CA THR A 4 -27.46 -11.89 7.99
C THR A 4 -26.81 -11.89 6.60
N ALA A 5 -27.00 -10.82 5.81
CA ALA A 5 -26.32 -10.64 4.55
C ALA A 5 -24.80 -10.64 4.77
N ARG A 6 -24.07 -11.34 3.90
CA ARG A 6 -22.61 -11.30 3.92
C ARG A 6 -22.15 -9.83 3.81
N PRO A 7 -21.10 -9.42 4.54
CA PRO A 7 -20.58 -8.07 4.48
C PRO A 7 -20.23 -7.69 3.05
N ASN A 8 -20.72 -6.54 2.59
CA ASN A 8 -20.43 -6.03 1.27
C ASN A 8 -19.01 -5.46 1.28
N THR A 9 -18.05 -6.29 0.88
CA THR A 9 -16.62 -6.01 1.03
C THR A 9 -16.08 -5.22 -0.16
N ILE A 10 -15.34 -4.15 0.12
CA ILE A 10 -14.58 -3.40 -0.88
C ILE A 10 -13.13 -3.21 -0.45
N VAL A 11 -12.20 -3.43 -1.39
CA VAL A 11 -10.78 -3.14 -1.18
C VAL A 11 -10.41 -1.82 -1.83
N LEU A 12 -9.73 -0.96 -1.07
CA LEU A 12 -9.16 0.28 -1.59
C LEU A 12 -7.84 -0.04 -2.30
N LEU A 13 -7.83 0.03 -3.62
CA LEU A 13 -6.66 -0.20 -4.45
C LEU A 13 -5.88 1.10 -4.67
N SER A 14 -4.57 1.00 -4.51
CA SER A 14 -3.60 2.04 -4.90
C SER A 14 -2.70 1.58 -6.04
N MET A 15 -2.97 0.40 -6.61
CA MET A 15 -2.12 -0.30 -7.58
C MET A 15 -0.68 -0.62 -7.14
N GLY A 16 -0.27 -0.21 -5.94
CA GLY A 16 0.95 -0.71 -5.31
C GLY A 16 0.87 -2.19 -4.91
N TYR A 17 2.05 -2.79 -4.73
CA TYR A 17 2.20 -4.19 -4.31
C TYR A 17 1.37 -4.52 -3.07
N ASP A 18 1.27 -3.62 -2.09
CA ASP A 18 0.55 -3.90 -0.85
C ASP A 18 -0.95 -4.07 -1.09
N SER A 19 -1.55 -3.15 -1.85
CA SER A 19 -3.00 -3.17 -2.10
C SER A 19 -3.40 -4.30 -3.03
N LEU A 20 -2.60 -4.59 -4.07
CA LEU A 20 -2.86 -5.72 -4.97
C LEU A 20 -2.71 -7.06 -4.26
N SER A 21 -1.66 -7.25 -3.48
CA SER A 21 -1.49 -8.44 -2.66
C SER A 21 -2.64 -8.60 -1.67
N THR A 22 -3.04 -7.54 -0.98
CA THR A 22 -4.18 -7.59 -0.03
C THR A 22 -5.48 -7.99 -0.72
N TRP A 23 -5.78 -7.39 -1.87
CA TRP A 23 -6.95 -7.74 -2.68
C TRP A 23 -6.92 -9.20 -3.12
N HIS A 24 -5.76 -9.69 -3.59
CA HIS A 24 -5.59 -11.09 -3.97
C HIS A 24 -5.81 -12.05 -2.80
N GLN A 25 -5.21 -11.78 -1.63
CA GLN A 25 -5.35 -12.65 -0.45
C GLN A 25 -6.77 -12.72 0.10
N LEU A 26 -7.61 -11.74 -0.21
CA LEU A 26 -9.03 -11.74 0.17
C LEU A 26 -9.93 -12.45 -0.85
N GLY A 27 -9.36 -13.12 -1.85
CA GLY A 27 -10.14 -13.80 -2.89
C GLY A 27 -10.70 -12.84 -3.94
N ARG A 28 -10.05 -11.68 -4.14
CA ARG A 28 -10.38 -10.70 -5.19
C ARG A 28 -11.83 -10.16 -5.13
N PRO A 29 -12.29 -9.63 -3.99
CA PRO A 29 -13.62 -9.01 -3.87
C PRO A 29 -13.74 -7.75 -4.74
N ALA A 30 -14.89 -7.06 -4.64
CA ALA A 30 -15.03 -5.73 -5.23
C ALA A 30 -13.90 -4.80 -4.76
N ALA A 31 -13.47 -3.91 -5.64
CA ALA A 31 -12.37 -3.00 -5.34
C ALA A 31 -12.50 -1.71 -6.13
N VAL A 32 -11.98 -0.63 -5.54
CA VAL A 32 -12.06 0.71 -6.10
C VAL A 32 -10.69 1.38 -6.04
N TYR A 33 -10.35 2.08 -7.11
CA TYR A 33 -9.23 3.01 -7.16
C TYR A 33 -9.78 4.44 -7.07
N PHE A 34 -9.23 5.21 -6.14
CA PHE A 34 -9.53 6.63 -5.99
C PHE A 34 -8.36 7.41 -6.58
N ASP A 35 -8.61 8.13 -7.67
CA ASP A 35 -7.60 8.99 -8.27
C ASP A 35 -7.45 10.26 -7.43
N VAL A 36 -6.39 10.32 -6.63
CA VAL A 36 -6.09 11.50 -5.81
C VAL A 36 -5.31 12.57 -6.57
N GLY A 37 -5.00 12.39 -7.86
CA GLY A 37 -4.29 13.39 -8.67
C GLY A 37 -2.81 13.54 -8.33
N SER A 38 -2.17 12.45 -7.90
CA SER A 38 -0.74 12.43 -7.69
C SER A 38 0.01 12.53 -9.02
N GLN A 39 1.21 13.09 -9.00
CA GLN A 39 2.08 13.27 -10.17
C GLN A 39 2.51 11.98 -10.90
N TYR A 40 2.19 10.81 -10.36
CA TYR A 40 2.42 9.49 -10.93
C TYR A 40 1.11 8.68 -11.11
N THR A 41 -0.04 9.37 -11.16
CA THR A 41 -1.37 8.77 -11.32
C THR A 41 -1.50 8.01 -12.63
N ASP A 42 -0.98 8.53 -13.76
CA ASP A 42 -1.28 7.95 -15.09
C ASP A 42 -0.86 6.47 -15.20
N PRO A 43 0.37 6.07 -14.80
CA PRO A 43 0.75 4.65 -14.79
C PRO A 43 -0.10 3.77 -13.86
N GLU A 44 -0.61 4.32 -12.74
CA GLU A 44 -1.50 3.60 -11.81
C GLU A 44 -2.89 3.41 -12.41
N VAL A 45 -3.45 4.46 -13.02
CA VAL A 45 -4.76 4.44 -13.68
C VAL A 45 -4.77 3.48 -14.86
N ASP A 46 -3.74 3.51 -15.70
CA ASP A 46 -3.61 2.58 -16.83
C ASP A 46 -3.61 1.12 -16.38
N ARG A 47 -2.86 0.82 -15.31
CA ARG A 47 -2.82 -0.53 -14.71
C ARG A 47 -4.15 -0.92 -14.10
N TYR A 48 -4.83 0.02 -13.44
CA TYR A 48 -6.17 -0.22 -12.90
C TYR A 48 -7.18 -0.52 -14.00
N HIS A 49 -7.14 0.21 -15.12
CA HIS A 49 -7.99 -0.06 -16.28
C HIS A 49 -7.75 -1.45 -16.86
N ARG A 50 -6.48 -1.85 -17.06
CA ARG A 50 -6.15 -3.21 -17.50
C ARG A 50 -6.64 -4.27 -16.52
N LEU A 51 -6.42 -4.07 -15.22
CA LEU A 51 -6.90 -4.98 -14.17
C LEU A 51 -8.43 -5.08 -14.21
N ARG A 52 -9.15 -3.97 -14.34
CA ARG A 52 -10.61 -3.95 -14.41
C ARG A 52 -11.15 -4.67 -15.66
N THR A 53 -10.46 -4.61 -16.80
CA THR A 53 -10.83 -5.40 -17.98
C THR A 53 -10.79 -6.90 -17.69
N ALA A 54 -9.80 -7.36 -16.90
CA ALA A 54 -9.70 -8.76 -16.48
C ALA A 54 -10.64 -9.12 -15.32
N PHE A 55 -11.04 -8.14 -14.51
CA PHE A 55 -11.82 -8.31 -13.27
C PHE A 55 -13.00 -7.34 -13.23
N PRO A 56 -14.15 -7.68 -13.84
CA PRO A 56 -15.28 -6.76 -14.02
C PRO A 56 -15.99 -6.35 -12.73
N GLN A 57 -15.71 -7.03 -11.60
CA GLN A 57 -16.20 -6.62 -10.27
C GLN A 57 -15.51 -5.36 -9.71
N LEU A 58 -14.46 -4.85 -10.38
CA LEU A 58 -13.83 -3.59 -10.03
C LEU A 58 -14.69 -2.41 -10.48
N LEU A 59 -14.85 -1.45 -9.56
CA LEU A 59 -15.64 -0.25 -9.81
C LEU A 59 -14.95 0.65 -10.85
N PRO A 60 -15.67 1.59 -11.48
CA PRO A 60 -15.03 2.68 -12.20
C PRO A 60 -14.10 3.49 -11.29
N VAL A 61 -13.06 4.07 -11.87
CA VAL A 61 -12.19 5.03 -11.18
C VAL A 61 -13.04 6.14 -10.57
N GLN A 62 -12.77 6.45 -9.30
CA GLN A 62 -13.44 7.52 -8.59
C GLN A 62 -12.53 8.75 -8.54
N ASP A 63 -13.01 9.88 -9.08
CA ASP A 63 -12.23 11.13 -9.11
C ASP A 63 -12.18 11.77 -7.72
N MET A 64 -10.98 11.90 -7.18
CA MET A 64 -10.67 12.63 -5.96
C MET A 64 -9.46 13.56 -6.15
N ARG A 65 -9.19 14.01 -7.38
CA ARG A 65 -8.00 14.82 -7.70
C ARG A 65 -7.96 16.15 -6.95
N TRP A 66 -9.13 16.64 -6.51
CA TRP A 66 -9.23 17.80 -5.62
C TRP A 66 -8.45 17.63 -4.32
N LEU A 67 -8.32 16.39 -3.83
CA LEU A 67 -7.62 16.07 -2.60
C LEU A 67 -6.09 16.15 -2.79
N GLY A 68 -5.57 15.78 -3.96
CA GLY A 68 -4.14 15.86 -4.29
C GLY A 68 -3.57 17.27 -4.29
N ARG A 69 -4.43 18.30 -4.39
CA ARG A 69 -4.01 19.71 -4.24
C ARG A 69 -3.38 20.01 -2.86
N GLN A 70 -3.61 19.13 -1.88
CA GLN A 70 -3.05 19.19 -0.54
C GLN A 70 -1.79 18.32 -0.36
N GLU A 71 -1.24 17.75 -1.45
CA GLU A 71 -0.03 16.92 -1.39
C GLU A 71 1.15 17.73 -0.82
N ARG A 72 1.76 17.18 0.23
CA ARG A 72 2.94 17.75 0.87
C ARG A 72 4.21 17.29 0.15
N HIS A 73 5.33 17.94 0.44
CA HIS A 73 6.62 17.67 -0.19
C HIS A 73 7.14 16.23 0.03
N ASP A 74 6.65 15.53 1.06
CA ASP A 74 6.91 14.11 1.35
C ASP A 74 5.96 13.14 0.62
N ARG A 75 5.19 13.64 -0.37
CA ARG A 75 4.15 12.90 -1.12
C ARG A 75 3.00 12.39 -0.26
N TRP A 76 2.82 12.99 0.92
CA TRP A 76 1.69 12.69 1.80
C TRP A 76 0.53 13.65 1.51
N VAL A 77 -0.64 13.08 1.25
CA VAL A 77 -1.91 13.83 1.15
C VAL A 77 -2.68 13.67 2.47
N PRO A 78 -2.87 14.74 3.26
CA PRO A 78 -3.58 14.68 4.53
C PRO A 78 -5.01 14.16 4.40
N LEU A 79 -5.46 13.41 5.41
CA LEU A 79 -6.82 12.86 5.53
C LEU A 79 -7.29 11.95 4.39
N ARG A 80 -6.43 11.61 3.42
CA ARG A 80 -6.86 10.88 2.22
C ARG A 80 -7.54 9.55 2.52
N ASN A 81 -6.99 8.80 3.46
CA ASN A 81 -7.54 7.50 3.80
C ASN A 81 -8.90 7.65 4.49
N LEU A 82 -9.12 8.72 5.27
CA LEU A 82 -10.42 8.99 5.87
C LEU A 82 -11.46 9.27 4.78
N VAL A 83 -11.17 10.21 3.88
CA VAL A 83 -12.08 10.59 2.79
C VAL A 83 -12.39 9.40 1.89
N MET A 84 -11.38 8.64 1.46
CA MET A 84 -11.58 7.44 0.64
C MET A 84 -12.42 6.36 1.35
N THR A 85 -12.25 6.20 2.66
CA THR A 85 -13.04 5.23 3.44
C THR A 85 -14.49 5.68 3.55
N VAL A 86 -14.74 6.97 3.80
CA VAL A 86 -16.10 7.54 3.83
C VAL A 86 -16.77 7.43 2.46
N ALA A 87 -16.03 7.69 1.37
CA ALA A 87 -16.55 7.55 0.02
C ALA A 87 -16.91 6.09 -0.31
N ALA A 88 -16.07 5.12 0.09
CA ALA A 88 -16.38 3.70 -0.06
C ALA A 88 -17.66 3.30 0.71
N ALA A 89 -17.85 3.85 1.92
CA ALA A 89 -19.10 3.67 2.67
C ALA A 89 -20.31 4.27 1.94
N ALA A 90 -20.17 5.47 1.37
CA ALA A 90 -21.20 6.15 0.60
C ALA A 90 -21.57 5.42 -0.71
N LEU A 91 -20.64 4.62 -1.26
CA LEU A 91 -20.91 3.69 -2.37
C LEU A 91 -21.71 2.44 -1.97
N GLY A 92 -22.09 2.30 -0.69
CA GLY A 92 -22.93 1.21 -0.19
C GLY A 92 -22.16 -0.01 0.34
N TYR A 93 -20.86 0.13 0.61
CA TYR A 93 -20.04 -0.95 1.18
C TYR A 93 -19.88 -0.80 2.68
N ASP A 94 -20.11 -1.87 3.43
CA ASP A 94 -20.03 -1.89 4.89
C ASP A 94 -18.77 -2.58 5.43
N ASP A 95 -17.99 -3.25 4.58
CA ASP A 95 -16.70 -3.86 4.94
C ASP A 95 -15.58 -3.30 4.06
N ILE A 96 -14.93 -2.26 4.54
CA ILE A 96 -13.93 -1.47 3.80
C ILE A 96 -12.53 -1.91 4.21
N VAL A 97 -11.75 -2.37 3.23
CA VAL A 97 -10.41 -2.90 3.44
C VAL A 97 -9.37 -1.94 2.91
N MET A 98 -8.46 -1.56 3.80
CA MET A 98 -7.26 -0.81 3.46
C MET A 98 -6.03 -1.72 3.52
N SER A 99 -5.08 -1.49 2.61
CA SER A 99 -3.77 -2.13 2.67
C SER A 99 -2.71 -1.21 3.25
N ALA A 100 -1.99 -1.72 4.26
CA ALA A 100 -0.92 -1.01 4.96
C ALA A 100 -0.17 -1.99 5.89
N PRO A 101 0.59 -2.94 5.31
CA PRO A 101 1.40 -3.89 6.07
C PRO A 101 2.51 -3.17 6.84
N SER A 102 2.63 -3.43 8.15
CA SER A 102 3.71 -2.89 8.99
C SER A 102 3.95 -1.36 8.81
N ASP A 103 2.86 -0.60 8.70
CA ASP A 103 2.85 0.85 8.48
C ASP A 103 2.26 1.59 9.70
N TRP A 104 2.85 2.73 10.04
CA TRP A 104 2.58 3.53 11.24
C TRP A 104 2.01 4.92 10.95
N ALA A 105 1.77 5.25 9.67
CA ALA A 105 1.15 6.53 9.33
C ALA A 105 -0.17 6.70 10.12
N PRO A 106 -0.48 7.88 10.67
CA PRO A 106 -1.64 8.06 11.55
C PRO A 106 -2.96 7.54 10.97
N ASP A 107 -3.20 7.82 9.68
CA ASP A 107 -4.37 7.38 8.91
C ASP A 107 -4.26 5.93 8.40
N LYS A 108 -3.29 5.18 8.93
CA LYS A 108 -3.05 3.78 8.70
C LYS A 108 -2.88 3.02 10.03
N ARG A 109 -3.42 3.52 11.15
CA ARG A 109 -3.35 2.78 12.43
C ARG A 109 -4.56 1.90 12.64
N LEU A 110 -4.43 0.90 13.53
CA LEU A 110 -5.59 0.14 14.00
C LEU A 110 -6.60 1.04 14.74
N THR A 111 -6.11 2.00 15.51
CA THR A 111 -6.94 3.03 16.16
C THR A 111 -7.70 3.88 15.14
N PHE A 112 -7.05 4.25 14.03
CA PHE A 112 -7.71 4.95 12.92
C PHE A 112 -8.83 4.11 12.32
N THR A 113 -8.57 2.84 11.99
CA THR A 113 -9.60 1.97 11.40
C THR A 113 -10.76 1.72 12.37
N PHE A 114 -10.47 1.57 13.67
CA PHE A 114 -11.49 1.44 14.72
C PHE A 114 -12.35 2.72 14.85
N ALA A 115 -11.70 3.88 14.98
CA ALA A 115 -12.38 5.16 15.11
C ALA A 115 -13.24 5.49 13.88
N THR A 116 -12.74 5.20 12.68
CA THR A 116 -13.50 5.42 11.43
C THR A 116 -14.71 4.48 11.35
N SER A 117 -14.56 3.21 11.74
CA SER A 117 -15.69 2.28 11.82
C SER A 117 -16.78 2.78 12.78
N LEU A 118 -16.38 3.26 13.96
CA LEU A 118 -17.32 3.80 14.95
C LEU A 118 -18.01 5.07 14.43
N THR A 119 -17.25 5.98 13.81
CA THR A 119 -17.78 7.21 13.22
C THR A 119 -18.86 6.91 12.18
N LEU A 120 -18.60 5.96 11.28
CA LEU A 120 -19.58 5.55 10.25
C LEU A 120 -20.85 4.95 10.87
N ARG A 121 -20.73 4.12 11.91
CA ARG A 121 -21.89 3.54 12.63
C ARG A 121 -22.72 4.59 13.37
N ILE A 122 -22.08 5.62 13.89
CA ILE A 122 -22.77 6.76 14.52
C ILE A 122 -23.49 7.59 13.46
N ALA A 123 -22.81 7.87 12.34
CA ALA A 123 -23.36 8.68 11.25
C ALA A 123 -24.55 7.99 10.55
N GLN A 124 -24.54 6.67 10.46
CA GLN A 124 -25.63 5.88 9.87
C GLN A 124 -25.95 4.67 10.78
N PRO A 125 -26.83 4.87 11.77
CA PRO A 125 -27.27 3.81 12.66
C PRO A 125 -27.90 2.63 11.91
N GLY A 126 -27.67 1.41 12.42
CA GLY A 126 -28.22 0.18 11.84
C GLY A 126 -27.34 -0.49 10.79
N VAL A 127 -26.29 0.17 10.29
CA VAL A 127 -25.32 -0.44 9.36
C VAL A 127 -24.06 -0.90 10.11
N GLY A 128 -23.62 -2.13 9.82
CA GLY A 128 -22.52 -2.81 10.50
C GLY A 128 -21.12 -2.40 10.04
N TYR A 129 -20.85 -1.10 9.78
CA TYR A 129 -19.61 -0.64 9.16
C TYR A 129 -18.33 -1.17 9.82
N ARG A 130 -17.39 -1.67 9.02
CA ARG A 130 -16.06 -2.11 9.42
C ARG A 130 -15.02 -1.57 8.45
N VAL A 131 -14.08 -0.82 8.98
CA VAL A 131 -12.86 -0.42 8.29
C VAL A 131 -11.75 -1.29 8.86
N ARG A 132 -11.01 -2.00 8.01
CA ARG A 132 -10.03 -2.99 8.48
C ARG A 132 -8.79 -3.08 7.62
N ARG A 133 -7.73 -3.62 8.24
CA ARG A 133 -6.39 -3.84 7.69
C ARG A 133 -5.91 -5.25 8.02
N PRO A 134 -6.47 -6.28 7.35
CA PRO A 134 -6.33 -7.68 7.76
C PRO A 134 -4.88 -8.17 7.81
N PHE A 135 -4.02 -7.62 6.95
CA PHE A 135 -2.60 -7.99 6.85
C PHE A 135 -1.67 -6.98 7.55
N SER A 136 -2.16 -6.24 8.53
CA SER A 136 -1.35 -5.26 9.29
C SER A 136 -0.14 -5.88 10.01
N HIS A 137 -0.25 -7.14 10.42
CA HIS A 137 0.82 -7.94 11.04
C HIS A 137 1.75 -8.61 10.03
N TRP A 138 1.48 -8.48 8.72
CA TRP A 138 2.37 -8.97 7.68
C TRP A 138 3.38 -7.89 7.30
N THR A 139 4.51 -8.35 6.80
CA THR A 139 5.48 -7.49 6.15
C THR A 139 5.18 -7.39 4.65
N LYS A 140 5.74 -6.39 3.98
CA LYS A 140 5.57 -6.23 2.53
C LYS A 140 6.17 -7.42 1.78
N ALA A 141 7.33 -7.92 2.21
CA ALA A 141 7.95 -9.10 1.62
C ALA A 141 7.05 -10.34 1.76
N LYS A 142 6.39 -10.53 2.91
CA LYS A 142 5.47 -11.66 3.11
C LYS A 142 4.26 -11.57 2.17
N LEU A 143 3.67 -10.38 1.99
CA LEU A 143 2.57 -10.18 1.04
C LEU A 143 3.02 -10.46 -0.40
N ILE A 144 4.18 -9.94 -0.80
CA ILE A 144 4.75 -10.16 -2.13
C ILE A 144 4.99 -11.66 -2.35
N ALA A 145 5.67 -12.35 -1.43
CA ALA A 145 5.93 -13.78 -1.50
C ALA A 145 4.66 -14.62 -1.65
N ALA A 146 3.58 -14.23 -0.97
CA ALA A 146 2.30 -14.94 -1.02
C ALA A 146 1.43 -14.60 -2.25
N THR A 147 1.85 -13.68 -3.12
CA THR A 147 1.05 -13.21 -4.27
C THR A 147 1.65 -13.72 -5.59
N PRO A 148 0.87 -14.23 -6.56
CA PRO A 148 1.41 -14.71 -7.84
C PRO A 148 2.31 -13.67 -8.53
N PRO A 149 3.52 -14.01 -8.98
CA PRO A 149 4.45 -13.07 -9.63
C PRO A 149 3.81 -12.32 -10.80
N LYS A 150 3.13 -13.06 -11.69
CA LYS A 150 2.42 -12.50 -12.85
C LYS A 150 1.44 -11.37 -12.49
N LEU A 151 0.73 -11.49 -11.36
CA LEU A 151 -0.21 -10.44 -10.92
C LEU A 151 0.52 -9.15 -10.56
N LEU A 152 1.69 -9.27 -9.92
CA LEU A 152 2.50 -8.12 -9.52
C LEU A 152 3.22 -7.51 -10.73
N GLU A 153 3.76 -8.33 -11.61
CA GLU A 153 4.46 -7.89 -12.83
C GLU A 153 3.52 -7.14 -13.78
N GLU A 154 2.28 -7.62 -13.94
CA GLU A 154 1.33 -7.05 -14.90
C GLU A 154 0.65 -5.77 -14.40
N TYR A 155 0.35 -5.69 -13.10
CA TYR A 155 -0.53 -4.66 -12.55
C TYR A 155 0.09 -3.80 -11.44
N ALA A 156 1.18 -4.21 -10.78
CA ALA A 156 1.71 -3.43 -9.68
C ALA A 156 2.54 -2.24 -10.16
N TYR A 157 2.37 -1.11 -9.47
CA TYR A 157 3.16 0.10 -9.69
C TYR A 157 3.29 0.91 -8.40
N SER A 158 4.46 1.51 -8.18
CA SER A 158 4.69 2.34 -6.99
C SER A 158 5.73 3.43 -7.18
N CYS A 159 6.16 3.74 -8.41
CA CYS A 159 7.24 4.71 -8.62
C CYS A 159 6.73 6.14 -8.41
N TYR A 160 7.35 6.91 -7.51
CA TYR A 160 6.99 8.31 -7.27
C TYR A 160 7.42 9.27 -8.39
N GLU A 161 8.27 8.80 -9.31
CA GLU A 161 8.76 9.58 -10.45
C GLU A 161 7.96 9.31 -11.74
N GLY A 162 6.98 8.40 -11.71
CA GLY A 162 6.16 8.11 -12.89
C GLY A 162 6.88 7.41 -14.06
N THR A 163 8.11 6.90 -13.85
CA THR A 163 8.89 6.26 -14.93
C THR A 163 8.46 4.81 -15.19
N GLU A 164 8.68 4.34 -16.42
CA GLU A 164 8.55 2.95 -16.85
C GLU A 164 9.82 2.56 -17.63
N PRO A 165 10.66 1.63 -17.13
CA PRO A 165 10.53 0.92 -15.85
C PRO A 165 10.63 1.84 -14.61
N PRO A 166 10.22 1.38 -13.41
CA PRO A 166 10.33 2.16 -12.18
C PRO A 166 11.76 2.65 -11.91
N CYS A 167 11.91 3.88 -11.43
CA CYS A 167 13.20 4.61 -11.42
C CYS A 167 14.32 4.05 -10.52
N GLY A 168 14.02 3.09 -9.64
CA GLY A 168 14.99 2.47 -8.71
C GLY A 168 15.51 3.37 -7.57
N ARG A 169 15.29 4.69 -7.62
CA ARG A 169 15.95 5.68 -6.74
C ARG A 169 15.04 6.43 -5.77
N CYS A 170 13.71 6.41 -5.99
CA CYS A 170 12.75 7.00 -5.05
C CYS A 170 12.49 6.07 -3.86
N ALA A 171 12.00 6.61 -2.74
CA ALA A 171 11.75 5.83 -1.52
C ALA A 171 10.78 4.66 -1.75
N ALA A 172 9.79 4.83 -2.63
CA ALA A 172 8.86 3.76 -2.97
C ALA A 172 9.51 2.63 -3.78
N CYS A 173 10.34 2.96 -4.79
CA CYS A 173 11.13 1.96 -5.51
C CYS A 173 12.09 1.21 -4.58
N GLY A 174 12.81 1.91 -3.71
CA GLY A 174 13.69 1.26 -2.74
C GLY A 174 12.96 0.31 -1.79
N ARG A 175 11.80 0.71 -1.27
CA ARG A 175 10.94 -0.18 -0.46
C ARG A 175 10.45 -1.39 -1.24
N ALA A 176 10.12 -1.23 -2.52
CA ALA A 176 9.74 -2.35 -3.39
C ALA A 176 10.91 -3.30 -3.63
N ILE A 177 12.10 -2.78 -3.98
CA ILE A 177 13.33 -3.55 -4.17
C ILE A 177 13.63 -4.42 -2.96
N ILE A 178 13.72 -3.81 -1.77
CA ILE A 178 14.00 -4.52 -0.52
C ILE A 178 12.98 -5.62 -0.27
N ALA A 179 11.69 -5.33 -0.47
CA ALA A 179 10.65 -6.30 -0.20
C ALA A 179 10.63 -7.46 -1.21
N HIS A 180 10.95 -7.21 -2.49
CA HIS A 180 11.13 -8.26 -3.49
C HIS A 180 12.31 -9.16 -3.15
N LEU A 181 13.48 -8.58 -2.84
CA LEU A 181 14.66 -9.34 -2.44
C LEU A 181 14.39 -10.18 -1.18
N ALA A 182 13.78 -9.59 -0.15
CA ALA A 182 13.42 -10.30 1.08
C ALA A 182 12.35 -11.38 0.86
N ALA A 183 11.55 -11.26 -0.19
CA ALA A 183 10.59 -12.26 -0.65
C ALA A 183 11.21 -13.35 -1.55
N GLY A 184 12.52 -13.27 -1.84
CA GLY A 184 13.20 -14.17 -2.76
C GLY A 184 12.77 -13.97 -4.22
N ARG A 185 12.43 -12.74 -4.62
CA ARG A 185 11.96 -12.40 -5.96
C ARG A 185 12.87 -11.40 -6.64
N GLU A 186 12.81 -11.42 -7.97
CA GLU A 186 13.40 -10.37 -8.80
C GLU A 186 12.75 -9.02 -8.49
N PRO A 187 13.56 -7.97 -8.25
CA PRO A 187 13.04 -6.62 -8.05
C PRO A 187 12.48 -6.03 -9.36
N PRO A 188 11.53 -5.10 -9.29
CA PRO A 188 10.93 -4.46 -10.47
C PRO A 188 11.85 -3.47 -11.19
N THR A 189 13.01 -3.19 -10.60
CA THR A 189 14.08 -2.38 -11.20
C THR A 189 15.37 -3.15 -11.06
N GLU A 190 16.14 -3.18 -12.14
CA GLU A 190 17.48 -3.76 -12.14
C GLU A 190 18.39 -3.06 -11.12
N LEU A 191 19.18 -3.85 -10.41
CA LEU A 191 20.13 -3.35 -9.42
C LEU A 191 21.52 -3.35 -10.01
N ARG A 192 22.29 -2.28 -9.76
CA ARG A 192 23.71 -2.29 -10.09
C ARG A 192 24.42 -3.43 -9.34
N PRO A 193 25.38 -4.11 -9.96
CA PRO A 193 26.21 -5.09 -9.27
C PRO A 193 27.11 -4.40 -8.22
N GLY A 194 27.56 -5.17 -7.23
CA GLY A 194 28.54 -4.72 -6.24
C GLY A 194 28.03 -3.69 -5.22
N LEU A 195 26.71 -3.59 -4.98
CA LEU A 195 26.19 -2.78 -3.89
C LEU A 195 26.71 -3.29 -2.55
N SER A 196 27.25 -2.39 -1.74
CA SER A 196 27.46 -2.61 -0.31
C SER A 196 26.12 -2.66 0.44
N PHE A 197 26.16 -3.21 1.65
CA PHE A 197 24.99 -3.21 2.53
C PHE A 197 24.46 -1.79 2.78
N GLY A 198 25.36 -0.82 2.97
CA GLY A 198 25.01 0.59 3.17
C GLY A 198 24.27 1.19 1.98
N GLU A 199 24.74 0.93 0.76
CA GLU A 199 24.10 1.46 -0.46
C GLU A 199 22.71 0.83 -0.70
N LEU A 200 22.55 -0.48 -0.41
CA LEU A 200 21.25 -1.14 -0.46
C LEU A 200 20.29 -0.55 0.60
N MET A 201 20.80 -0.23 1.79
CA MET A 201 20.04 0.42 2.85
C MET A 201 19.59 1.84 2.47
N ASP A 202 20.42 2.57 1.74
CA ASP A 202 20.11 3.92 1.28
C ASP A 202 19.03 3.94 0.18
N LEU A 203 18.94 2.88 -0.65
CA LEU A 203 17.83 2.75 -1.61
C LEU A 203 16.48 2.82 -0.90
N ARG A 204 16.32 2.13 0.23
CA ARG A 204 15.07 2.13 1.01
C ARG A 204 14.66 3.53 1.47
N ARG A 205 15.62 4.41 1.72
CA ARG A 205 15.41 5.81 2.13
C ARG A 205 14.98 6.67 0.95
N GLY A 206 15.47 6.34 -0.25
CA GLY A 206 15.30 7.14 -1.47
C GLY A 206 16.06 8.47 -1.39
N ARG A 207 16.13 9.19 -2.51
CA ARG A 207 16.76 10.54 -2.57
C ARG A 207 15.95 11.65 -1.89
N THR A 208 14.83 11.34 -1.25
CA THR A 208 13.95 12.36 -0.65
C THR A 208 14.53 12.88 0.66
N ASN A 209 14.66 14.21 0.77
CA ASN A 209 15.13 15.04 1.89
C ASN A 209 14.35 14.92 3.22
N GLY A 210 13.74 13.77 3.53
CA GLY A 210 13.09 13.53 4.82
C GLY A 210 14.10 13.02 5.84
N SER A 211 14.48 13.85 6.82
CA SER A 211 15.40 13.47 7.89
C SER A 211 14.86 12.27 8.69
N ARG A 212 15.77 11.42 9.19
CA ARG A 212 15.52 10.28 10.12
C ARG A 212 14.52 10.57 11.25
N LEU A 213 14.33 11.85 11.58
CA LEU A 213 13.53 12.36 12.69
C LEU A 213 12.03 12.50 12.37
N ALA A 214 11.61 12.67 11.12
CA ALA A 214 10.20 12.95 10.78
C ALA A 214 9.29 11.70 10.85
N GLU A 215 9.80 10.50 10.54
CA GLU A 215 9.05 9.25 10.70
C GLU A 215 9.07 8.74 12.15
N ALA A 216 10.22 8.86 12.83
CA ALA A 216 10.38 8.38 14.20
C ALA A 216 9.60 9.23 15.23
N SER A 217 9.54 10.55 15.05
CA SER A 217 8.74 11.45 15.90
C SER A 217 7.23 11.23 15.82
N ARG A 218 6.75 10.50 14.80
CA ARG A 218 5.35 10.14 14.65
C ARG A 218 5.01 8.78 15.29
N MET A 219 5.99 7.95 15.67
CA MET A 219 5.75 6.63 16.27
C MET A 219 5.40 6.72 17.76
N ARG A 220 4.35 6.01 18.19
CA ARG A 220 3.98 5.87 19.61
C ARG A 220 4.65 4.63 20.25
N PRO A 221 4.86 4.58 21.58
CA PRO A 221 5.59 3.49 22.24
C PRO A 221 5.09 2.06 21.94
N GLY A 222 3.78 1.85 21.81
CA GLY A 222 3.20 0.54 21.45
C GLY A 222 3.44 0.11 19.98
N GLU A 223 4.00 0.99 19.15
CA GLU A 223 4.25 0.78 17.72
C GLU A 223 5.71 0.36 17.44
N LEU A 224 6.54 0.25 18.50
CA LEU A 224 7.93 -0.25 18.43
C LEU A 224 8.03 -1.70 17.95
N VAL A 225 6.96 -2.51 18.08
CA VAL A 225 6.90 -3.91 17.64
C VAL A 225 7.10 -4.07 16.12
N TYR A 226 6.88 -3.00 15.34
CA TYR A 226 7.07 -3.02 13.88
C TYR A 226 8.53 -2.78 13.46
N VAL A 227 9.40 -2.28 14.36
CA VAL A 227 10.81 -1.98 14.06
C VAL A 227 11.64 -3.26 13.86
N PRO A 228 11.51 -4.32 14.69
CA PRO A 228 12.21 -5.59 14.47
C PRO A 228 11.87 -6.22 13.12
N LEU A 229 10.58 -6.30 12.75
CA LEU A 229 10.14 -6.90 11.48
C LEU A 229 10.82 -6.25 10.26
N ARG A 230 11.00 -4.93 10.30
CA ARG A 230 11.70 -4.18 9.24
C ARG A 230 13.20 -4.47 9.20
N GLY A 231 13.83 -4.72 10.35
CA GLY A 231 15.25 -5.10 10.44
C GLY A 231 15.51 -6.48 9.84
N TRP A 232 14.65 -7.45 10.16
CA TRP A 232 14.73 -8.81 9.60
C TRP A 232 14.56 -8.83 8.08
N GLU A 233 13.63 -8.04 7.52
CA GLU A 233 13.49 -7.91 6.06
C GLU A 233 14.76 -7.39 5.39
N LEU A 234 15.46 -6.45 6.01
CA LEU A 234 16.70 -5.89 5.46
C LEU A 234 17.81 -6.92 5.42
N LEU A 235 17.98 -7.68 6.50
CA LEU A 235 18.98 -8.75 6.55
C LEU A 235 18.69 -9.83 5.52
N ARG A 236 17.41 -10.22 5.35
CA ARG A 236 17.00 -11.16 4.30
C ARG A 236 17.23 -10.61 2.90
N ALA A 237 16.91 -9.34 2.66
CA ALA A 237 17.15 -8.69 1.37
C ALA A 237 18.64 -8.66 1.02
N TRP A 238 19.50 -8.36 2.01
CA TRP A 238 20.95 -8.36 1.84
C TRP A 238 21.50 -9.74 1.53
N ASP A 239 21.07 -10.75 2.28
CA ASP A 239 21.49 -12.13 2.07
C ASP A 239 21.01 -12.68 0.70
N ALA A 240 19.81 -12.30 0.27
CA ALA A 240 19.32 -12.60 -1.07
C ALA A 240 20.15 -11.90 -2.15
N TYR A 241 20.43 -10.60 -1.98
CA TYR A 241 21.23 -9.81 -2.94
C TYR A 241 22.63 -10.40 -3.14
N ARG A 242 23.34 -10.74 -2.05
CA ARG A 242 24.69 -11.32 -2.10
C ARG A 242 24.78 -12.67 -2.81
N ARG A 243 23.68 -13.41 -2.87
CA ARG A 243 23.61 -14.74 -3.50
C ARG A 243 23.22 -14.67 -4.97
N ARG A 244 22.92 -13.48 -5.51
CA ARG A 244 22.60 -13.31 -6.93
C ARG A 244 23.86 -13.57 -7.77
N PRO A 245 23.76 -14.33 -8.87
CA PRO A 245 24.86 -14.44 -9.83
C PRO A 245 25.16 -13.06 -10.42
N VAL A 246 26.45 -12.78 -10.62
CA VAL A 246 26.97 -11.55 -11.25
C VAL A 246 26.75 -11.61 -12.75
#